data_AF-A0A839JM81-F1
#
_entry.id   AF-A0A839JM81-F1
#
_cell.length_a   1.000
_cell.length_b   1.000
_cell.length_c   1.000
_cell.angle_alpha   90.00
_cell.angle_beta   90.00
_cell.angle_gamma   90.00
#
_symmetry.space_group_name_H-M   'P 1'
#
loop_
_entity.id
_entity.type
_entity.pdbx_description
1 polymer ?
#
loop_
_entity_poly.entity_id
_entity_poly.type
_entity_poly.pdbx_seq_one_letter_code
_entity_poly.pdbx_strand_id
1 'polypeptide(L)'
;MRHNQVTLSVAPYESVDEPQLVSRQERSRSIDDRGKYQAIKYLEKVGLFTPLSSLELYHGRSNANGDDWKVSPGFRNDGDATSHDNVNKVSALATDTAENAQSFADERSRLEGGQPEVHRIVSEDADANIIDGSFSQVGRSAEEKEQIKQALTKLRVPFMVGAPLDFDHRDILTRFRPQDFLGAGGRLPKLSDLPEITEKLGIDYMTVRHITGAMCTQKLMTVDPVQIVNGYLKKQDAYRDTYPINQTYVASWLRNAHVVGVRERVRSATILKDIEPVFLFDLAKVDTETEVSHRRQVTAREFGDIAIRLADGLETEAKTGGSFVDYLSNNLYATPEQLVDKAMEVPGYRRIYEADAGNWEKFTLEEHTETVLRNFDNNYADKLPADLLPIIRLALLTHDLGKPESARRGDKRNQHIYNVREADQFMRKVDVKENMRRLITGIIGEGQHLTTRGFIKGDLDARAELLSFCRNLLTNSGVDNVTENDAKALADVCLIIQTCDSAAYTDMAITTSKKHGAYRNWPTFNDSFYPPVSITKQDAQLKYEEAGSLL
;
A
#
# COMPACT_ATOMS: atom_id res chain seq x y z
N MET A 1 34.13 14.58 52.93
CA MET A 1 33.98 13.24 52.31
C MET A 1 32.53 13.10 51.90
N ARG A 2 32.27 13.09 50.59
CA ARG A 2 30.92 13.00 50.01
C ARG A 2 30.51 11.52 50.01
N HIS A 3 29.30 11.23 50.49
CA HIS A 3 28.64 9.94 50.28
C HIS A 3 27.56 10.15 49.23
N ASN A 4 27.81 9.64 48.02
CA ASN A 4 26.81 9.55 46.96
C ASN A 4 25.92 8.34 47.26
N GLN A 5 24.67 8.59 47.66
CA GLN A 5 23.60 7.62 47.49
C GLN A 5 23.10 7.74 46.05
N VAL A 6 23.40 6.73 45.23
CA VAL A 6 22.79 6.55 43.91
C VAL A 6 21.50 5.78 44.13
N THR A 7 20.38 6.44 43.89
CA THR A 7 19.05 5.84 43.84
C THR A 7 18.99 4.92 42.63
N LEU A 8 18.79 3.62 42.88
CA LEU A 8 18.55 2.61 41.84
C LEU A 8 17.22 2.94 41.13
N SER A 9 17.33 3.53 39.94
CA SER A 9 16.25 3.57 38.96
C SER A 9 16.09 2.15 38.41
N VAL A 10 14.90 1.59 38.61
CA VAL A 10 14.47 0.33 37.99
C VAL A 10 14.22 0.62 36.53
N ALA A 11 15.20 0.34 35.68
CA ALA A 11 14.98 0.22 34.24
C ALA A 11 14.08 -0.98 33.98
N PRO A 12 13.05 -0.87 33.11
CA PRO A 12 12.31 -2.05 32.68
C PRO A 12 13.26 -2.96 31.91
N TYR A 13 13.21 -4.24 32.26
CA TYR A 13 13.92 -5.35 31.63
C TYR A 13 13.81 -5.26 30.08
N GLU A 14 14.90 -4.92 29.42
CA GLU A 14 15.11 -5.30 28.02
C GLU A 14 15.35 -6.82 28.01
N SER A 15 14.34 -7.58 27.64
CA SER A 15 14.51 -8.97 27.27
C SER A 15 15.22 -9.03 25.92
N VAL A 16 16.41 -9.64 25.93
CA VAL A 16 17.24 -9.89 24.75
C VAL A 16 16.85 -11.23 24.13
N ASP A 17 16.64 -11.21 22.81
CA ASP A 17 16.69 -12.30 21.83
C ASP A 17 15.60 -13.38 21.82
N GLU A 18 14.35 -12.98 21.51
CA GLU A 18 13.61 -13.69 20.46
C GLU A 18 13.75 -12.83 19.18
N PRO A 19 14.03 -13.41 17.99
CA PRO A 19 13.98 -12.65 16.75
C PRO A 19 12.57 -12.09 16.62
N GLN A 20 12.39 -10.81 16.94
CA GLN A 20 11.11 -10.15 16.73
C GLN A 20 10.84 -10.25 15.23
N LEU A 21 9.79 -10.99 14.88
CA LEU A 21 9.27 -11.08 13.52
C LEU A 21 8.70 -9.72 13.15
N VAL A 22 9.58 -8.81 12.75
CA VAL A 22 9.21 -7.47 12.34
C VAL A 22 8.59 -7.56 10.94
N SER A 23 7.37 -7.04 10.79
CA SER A 23 6.76 -6.91 9.47
C SER A 23 7.53 -5.91 8.60
N ARG A 24 7.30 -5.89 7.29
CA ARG A 24 7.89 -4.85 6.44
C ARG A 24 7.47 -3.46 6.91
N GLN A 25 6.25 -3.24 7.35
CA GLN A 25 5.76 -1.91 7.70
C GLN A 25 6.44 -1.33 8.95
N GLU A 26 6.82 -2.19 9.89
CA GLU A 26 7.45 -1.81 11.14
C GLU A 26 8.96 -1.52 11.00
N ARG A 27 9.56 -1.85 9.86
CA ARG A 27 10.91 -1.40 9.51
C ARG A 27 10.83 0.03 8.95
N SER A 28 11.83 0.86 9.23
CA SER A 28 11.91 2.20 8.62
C SER A 28 12.47 2.11 7.20
N ARG A 29 11.90 2.89 6.29
CA ARG A 29 12.31 3.01 4.88
C ARG A 29 13.55 3.88 4.67
N SER A 30 14.20 4.32 5.74
CA SER A 30 15.30 5.29 5.73
C SER A 30 16.51 4.89 4.88
N ILE A 31 16.76 3.58 4.73
CA ILE A 31 17.89 3.03 3.99
C ILE A 31 17.56 2.92 2.49
N ASP A 32 16.35 2.45 2.16
CA ASP A 32 15.99 2.05 0.80
C ASP A 32 15.52 3.23 -0.07
N ASP A 33 14.82 4.21 0.52
CA ASP A 33 14.46 5.47 -0.17
C ASP A 33 15.02 6.67 0.58
N ARG A 34 16.35 6.71 0.68
CA ARG A 34 17.10 7.74 1.38
C ARG A 34 16.71 9.15 0.93
N GLY A 35 16.45 9.34 -0.36
CA GLY A 35 16.09 10.64 -0.93
C GLY A 35 14.75 11.15 -0.40
N LYS A 36 13.73 10.30 -0.41
CA LYS A 36 12.39 10.57 0.12
C LYS A 36 12.39 10.69 1.63
N TYR A 37 13.08 9.79 2.33
CA TYR A 37 13.21 9.84 3.79
C TYR A 37 13.84 11.15 4.26
N GLN A 38 14.93 11.59 3.62
CA GLN A 38 15.53 12.90 3.90
C GLN A 38 14.57 14.06 3.63
N ALA A 39 13.73 13.94 2.60
CA ALA A 39 12.69 14.93 2.30
C ALA A 39 11.66 14.99 3.43
N ILE A 40 11.15 13.83 3.88
CA ILE A 40 10.21 13.72 5.01
C ILE A 40 10.84 14.33 6.26
N LYS A 41 12.08 13.96 6.62
CA LYS A 41 12.79 14.54 7.79
C LYS A 41 12.99 16.04 7.69
N TYR A 42 13.24 16.57 6.50
CA TYR A 42 13.27 18.01 6.30
C TYR A 42 11.90 18.65 6.52
N LEU A 43 10.83 18.04 5.99
CA LEU A 43 9.45 18.51 6.15
C LEU A 43 8.97 18.42 7.60
N GLU A 44 9.44 17.44 8.38
CA GLU A 44 9.28 17.35 9.83
C GLU A 44 9.96 18.53 10.51
N LYS A 45 11.24 18.79 10.20
CA LYS A 45 12.03 19.87 10.79
C LYS A 45 11.43 21.25 10.58
N VAL A 46 10.84 21.51 9.41
CA VAL A 46 10.20 22.80 9.11
C VAL A 46 8.77 22.91 9.67
N GLY A 47 8.23 21.83 10.25
CA GLY A 47 6.91 21.79 10.89
C GLY A 47 5.75 21.53 9.94
N LEU A 48 5.99 21.07 8.70
CA LEU A 48 4.89 20.64 7.81
C LEU A 48 4.36 19.27 8.23
N PHE A 49 5.28 18.35 8.53
CA PHE A 49 4.95 17.03 9.02
C PHE A 49 5.25 16.90 10.50
N THR A 50 4.49 16.06 11.18
CA THR A 50 4.79 15.60 12.53
C THR A 50 4.78 14.08 12.54
N PRO A 51 5.86 13.40 12.99
CA PRO A 51 5.87 11.95 13.13
C PRO A 51 4.77 11.52 14.08
N LEU A 52 3.93 10.55 13.68
CA LEU A 52 2.85 10.07 14.55
C LEU A 52 3.42 9.46 15.84
N SER A 53 4.57 8.80 15.76
CA SER A 53 5.29 8.22 16.90
C SER A 53 5.78 9.24 17.93
N SER A 54 5.83 10.53 17.57
CA SER A 54 6.16 11.61 18.51
C SER A 54 4.94 12.12 19.29
N LEU A 55 3.74 11.59 18.99
CA LEU A 55 2.48 12.02 19.56
C LEU A 55 1.90 10.96 20.49
N GLU A 56 1.33 11.41 21.60
CA GLU A 56 0.51 10.57 22.47
C GLU A 56 -0.96 10.80 22.10
N LEU A 57 -1.43 10.04 21.11
CA LEU A 57 -2.79 10.16 20.62
C LEU A 57 -3.75 9.25 21.37
N TYR A 58 -4.91 9.80 21.69
CA TYR A 58 -5.98 9.12 22.41
C TYR A 58 -7.32 9.31 21.70
N HIS A 59 -8.14 8.27 21.73
CA HIS A 59 -9.53 8.33 21.28
C HIS A 59 -10.46 8.07 22.46
N GLY A 60 -11.43 8.96 22.67
CA GLY A 60 -12.46 8.82 23.70
C GLY A 60 -13.84 8.53 23.10
N ARG A 61 -14.54 7.52 23.65
CA ARG A 61 -15.84 7.04 23.16
C ARG A 61 -16.74 6.54 24.28
N SER A 62 -18.02 6.34 23.95
CA SER A 62 -18.94 5.53 24.75
C SER A 62 -19.01 4.11 24.18
N ASN A 63 -19.18 3.12 25.04
CA ASN A 63 -19.43 1.73 24.64
C ASN A 63 -20.91 1.36 24.49
N ALA A 64 -21.83 2.34 24.49
CA ALA A 64 -23.27 2.11 24.35
C ALA A 64 -23.66 1.21 23.17
N ASN A 65 -22.96 1.33 22.04
CA ASN A 65 -23.28 0.60 20.81
C ASN A 65 -22.54 -0.73 20.67
N GLY A 66 -21.61 -1.06 21.58
CA GLY A 66 -20.82 -2.31 21.53
C GLY A 66 -19.90 -2.48 20.30
N ASP A 67 -19.97 -1.59 19.32
CA ASP A 67 -19.15 -1.65 18.10
C ASP A 67 -17.68 -1.35 18.43
N ASP A 68 -16.73 -2.17 17.97
CA ASP A 68 -15.30 -1.85 18.07
C ASP A 68 -14.99 -0.49 17.43
N TRP A 69 -14.01 0.23 17.98
CA TRP A 69 -13.54 1.48 17.37
C TRP A 69 -13.04 1.21 15.96
N LYS A 70 -13.52 2.00 14.98
CA LYS A 70 -13.12 1.91 13.58
C LYS A 70 -13.05 3.31 12.98
N VAL A 71 -11.85 3.81 12.74
CA VAL A 71 -11.64 4.95 11.82
C VAL A 71 -12.12 4.53 10.42
N SER A 72 -12.62 5.48 9.64
CA SER A 72 -12.95 5.17 8.24
C SER A 72 -11.66 4.84 7.47
N PRO A 73 -11.58 3.70 6.75
CA PRO A 73 -10.49 3.44 5.80
C PRO A 73 -10.60 4.34 4.55
N GLY A 74 -11.75 5.01 4.39
CA GLY A 74 -11.96 5.99 3.35
C GLY A 74 -11.37 7.34 3.71
N PHE A 75 -10.75 7.98 2.72
CA PHE A 75 -10.39 9.40 2.81
C PHE A 75 -11.64 10.31 2.94
N ARG A 76 -12.85 9.79 2.65
CA ARG A 76 -14.10 10.52 2.81
C ARG A 76 -14.50 10.60 4.28
N ASN A 77 -14.62 11.83 4.78
CA ASN A 77 -15.36 12.12 6.00
C ASN A 77 -16.86 12.04 5.66
N ASP A 78 -17.59 11.12 6.26
CA ASP A 78 -19.00 10.86 5.97
C ASP A 78 -19.84 12.14 6.16
N GLY A 79 -20.15 12.78 5.04
CA GLY A 79 -21.47 13.35 4.84
C GLY A 79 -21.85 14.64 5.56
N ASP A 80 -20.98 15.59 5.89
CA ASP A 80 -21.41 17.00 6.02
C ASP A 80 -20.25 18.00 5.97
N ALA A 81 -20.45 19.17 5.35
CA ALA A 81 -19.44 20.24 5.34
C ALA A 81 -19.18 20.83 6.74
N THR A 82 -20.07 20.55 7.68
CA THR A 82 -20.07 21.02 9.07
C THR A 82 -19.49 20.01 10.06
N SER A 83 -19.12 18.80 9.63
CA SER A 83 -18.69 17.72 10.54
C SER A 83 -17.31 17.96 11.18
N HIS A 84 -16.46 18.79 10.58
CA HIS A 84 -15.18 19.20 11.20
C HIS A 84 -15.40 20.18 12.36
N ASP A 85 -16.44 21.02 12.26
CA ASP A 85 -16.91 21.88 13.37
C ASP A 85 -17.76 21.08 14.39
N ASN A 86 -18.19 19.87 14.02
CA ASN A 86 -19.03 19.00 14.83
C ASN A 86 -18.40 17.62 15.04
N VAL A 87 -17.36 17.59 15.89
CA VAL A 87 -16.56 16.42 16.29
C VAL A 87 -17.38 15.23 16.85
N ASN A 88 -18.69 15.39 17.07
CA ASN A 88 -19.60 14.41 17.63
C ASN A 88 -19.78 13.11 16.80
N LYS A 89 -19.45 13.08 15.51
CA LYS A 89 -19.75 11.92 14.63
C LYS A 89 -18.54 11.27 13.96
N VAL A 90 -17.34 11.80 14.18
CA VAL A 90 -16.16 11.36 13.45
C VAL A 90 -15.56 10.14 14.15
N SER A 91 -15.64 8.97 13.51
CA SER A 91 -15.03 7.73 14.00
C SER A 91 -13.50 7.72 13.86
N ALA A 92 -12.98 8.71 13.14
CA ALA A 92 -11.61 8.82 12.66
C ALA A 92 -10.71 9.82 13.44
N LEU A 93 -11.14 10.26 14.62
CA LEU A 93 -10.54 11.39 15.34
C LEU A 93 -9.74 10.95 16.57
N ALA A 94 -8.53 11.48 16.76
CA ALA A 94 -7.78 11.35 17.99
C ALA A 94 -7.38 12.73 18.55
N THR A 95 -7.14 12.82 19.85
CA THR A 95 -6.62 14.03 20.49
C THR A 95 -5.26 13.75 21.11
N ASP A 96 -4.41 14.77 21.17
CA ASP A 96 -3.06 14.73 21.76
C ASP A 96 -3.05 14.74 23.30
N THR A 97 -4.21 14.83 23.94
CA THR A 97 -4.32 14.77 25.40
C THR A 97 -5.35 13.73 25.83
N ALA A 98 -4.96 12.91 26.81
CA ALA A 98 -5.86 11.95 27.44
C ALA A 98 -7.05 12.63 28.14
N GLU A 99 -6.87 13.85 28.66
CA GLU A 99 -7.93 14.64 29.30
C GLU A 99 -9.04 15.01 28.32
N ASN A 100 -8.68 15.48 27.11
CA ASN A 100 -9.66 15.79 26.07
C ASN A 100 -10.41 14.52 25.66
N ALA A 101 -9.69 13.42 25.43
CA ALA A 101 -10.29 12.13 25.10
C ALA A 101 -11.26 11.67 26.20
N GLN A 102 -10.87 11.73 27.47
CA GLN A 102 -11.75 11.37 28.59
C GLN A 102 -13.00 12.26 28.63
N SER A 103 -12.84 13.58 28.47
CA SER A 103 -13.97 14.52 28.44
C SER A 103 -14.95 14.20 27.30
N PHE A 104 -14.44 13.79 26.14
CA PHE A 104 -15.26 13.33 25.03
C PHE A 104 -16.01 12.03 25.37
N ALA A 105 -15.31 11.05 25.96
CA ALA A 105 -15.88 9.77 26.34
C ALA A 105 -17.01 9.94 27.37
N ASP A 106 -16.79 10.77 28.39
CA ASP A 106 -17.77 11.06 29.45
C ASP A 106 -19.02 11.71 28.88
N GLU A 107 -18.84 12.74 28.05
CA GLU A 107 -19.95 13.48 27.46
C GLU A 107 -20.75 12.62 26.48
N ARG A 108 -20.09 11.80 25.65
CA ARG A 108 -20.79 10.84 24.80
C ARG A 108 -21.53 9.80 25.61
N SER A 109 -20.94 9.28 26.69
CA SER A 109 -21.59 8.31 27.56
C SER A 109 -22.82 8.90 28.25
N ARG A 110 -22.79 10.20 28.56
CA ARG A 110 -23.94 10.95 29.08
C ARG A 110 -25.07 11.09 28.05
N LEU A 111 -24.72 11.29 26.76
CA LEU A 111 -25.68 11.51 25.68
C LEU A 111 -26.27 10.20 25.12
N GLU A 112 -25.44 9.18 24.96
CA GLU A 112 -25.76 7.92 24.27
C GLU A 112 -26.03 6.75 25.24
N GLY A 113 -25.69 6.90 26.53
CA GLY A 113 -25.62 5.81 27.51
C GLY A 113 -24.25 5.12 27.50
N GLY A 114 -24.11 3.99 28.20
CA GLY A 114 -22.85 3.22 28.24
C GLY A 114 -21.83 3.70 29.28
N GLN A 115 -20.60 3.20 29.17
CA GLN A 115 -19.44 3.60 29.97
C GLN A 115 -18.40 4.30 29.09
N PRO A 116 -17.70 5.31 29.64
CA PRO A 116 -16.65 6.01 28.92
C PRO A 116 -15.41 5.12 28.78
N GLU A 117 -14.84 5.11 27.59
CA GLU A 117 -13.60 4.41 27.29
C GLU A 117 -12.61 5.34 26.58
N VAL A 118 -11.34 5.23 26.97
CA VAL A 118 -10.23 5.94 26.34
C VAL A 118 -9.19 4.94 25.88
N HIS A 119 -8.86 5.03 24.60
CA HIS A 119 -7.93 4.12 23.93
C HIS A 119 -6.74 4.89 23.40
N ARG A 120 -5.52 4.39 23.62
CA ARG A 120 -4.31 4.95 23.02
C ARG A 120 -4.20 4.50 21.56
N ILE A 121 -3.90 5.43 20.67
CA ILE A 121 -3.76 5.21 19.24
C ILE A 121 -2.28 5.23 18.86
N VAL A 122 -1.86 4.21 18.12
CA VAL A 122 -0.47 4.02 17.64
C VAL A 122 -0.48 3.66 16.15
N SER A 123 0.69 3.77 15.49
CA SER A 123 0.85 3.28 14.12
C SER A 123 1.82 2.11 14.05
N GLU A 124 1.49 1.15 13.18
CA GLU A 124 2.37 0.08 12.75
C GLU A 124 3.42 0.59 11.73
N ASP A 125 3.16 1.69 11.02
CA ASP A 125 4.13 2.30 10.08
C ASP A 125 5.11 3.18 10.85
N ALA A 126 6.37 2.74 10.93
CA ALA A 126 7.43 3.46 11.63
C ALA A 126 7.71 4.87 11.05
N ASP A 127 7.35 5.09 9.78
CA ASP A 127 7.51 6.36 9.08
C ASP A 127 6.17 7.14 8.97
N ALA A 128 5.12 6.75 9.71
CA ALA A 128 3.84 7.45 9.71
C ALA A 128 3.99 8.91 10.17
N ASN A 129 3.37 9.80 9.40
CA ASN A 129 3.35 11.24 9.64
C ASN A 129 1.93 11.77 9.59
N ILE A 130 1.73 12.93 10.20
CA ILE A 130 0.55 13.76 10.00
C ILE A 130 0.95 15.11 9.41
N ILE A 131 0.06 15.70 8.63
CA ILE A 131 0.21 17.08 8.18
C ILE A 131 -0.23 18.02 9.31
N ASP A 132 0.57 19.03 9.60
CA ASP A 132 0.15 20.13 10.46
C ASP A 132 -0.71 21.12 9.65
N GLY A 133 -2.01 21.14 9.93
CA GLY A 133 -2.97 22.01 9.24
C GLY A 133 -2.76 23.50 9.49
N SER A 134 -1.97 23.88 10.50
CA SER A 134 -1.58 25.26 10.79
C SER A 134 -0.30 25.70 10.07
N PHE A 135 0.40 24.77 9.42
CA PHE A 135 1.65 25.07 8.74
C PHE A 135 1.44 26.14 7.67
N SER A 136 2.28 27.17 7.73
CA SER A 136 2.27 28.28 6.79
C SER A 136 3.66 28.57 6.24
N GLN A 137 3.68 28.93 4.96
CA GLN A 137 4.89 29.46 4.31
C GLN A 137 4.92 31.00 4.32
N VAL A 138 3.91 31.65 4.91
CA VAL A 138 3.90 33.11 5.10
C VAL A 138 5.05 33.50 6.03
N GLY A 139 5.80 34.54 5.66
CA GLY A 139 6.96 35.00 6.43
C GLY A 139 8.26 34.20 6.25
N ARG A 140 8.23 33.04 5.56
CA ARG A 140 9.46 32.28 5.23
C ARG A 140 10.26 32.92 4.11
N SER A 141 11.57 32.75 4.16
CA SER A 141 12.49 33.23 3.12
C SER A 141 12.25 32.54 1.76
N ALA A 142 12.69 33.16 0.67
CA ALA A 142 12.58 32.56 -0.66
C ALA A 142 13.40 31.25 -0.76
N GLU A 143 14.53 31.18 -0.07
CA GLU A 143 15.37 30.00 -0.01
C GLU A 143 14.66 28.84 0.70
N GLU A 144 14.08 29.07 1.87
CA GLU A 144 13.31 28.04 2.59
C GLU A 144 12.12 27.54 1.79
N LYS A 145 11.38 28.44 1.12
CA LYS A 145 10.26 28.06 0.26
C LYS A 145 10.70 27.14 -0.88
N GLU A 146 11.83 27.43 -1.50
CA GLU A 146 12.37 26.58 -2.56
C GLU A 146 12.87 25.23 -2.01
N GLN A 147 13.49 25.21 -0.82
CA GLN A 147 13.89 23.95 -0.17
C GLN A 147 12.68 23.08 0.21
N ILE A 148 11.61 23.67 0.75
CA ILE A 148 10.33 22.98 1.03
C ILE A 148 9.76 22.38 -0.26
N LYS A 149 9.69 23.18 -1.33
CA LYS A 149 9.21 22.72 -2.63
C LYS A 149 10.07 21.61 -3.21
N GLN A 150 11.40 21.66 -3.06
CA GLN A 150 12.30 20.58 -3.47
C GLN A 150 12.03 19.30 -2.68
N ALA A 151 11.85 19.40 -1.36
CA ALA A 151 11.49 18.26 -0.52
C ALA A 151 10.13 17.66 -0.94
N LEU A 152 9.09 18.49 -1.13
CA LEU A 152 7.78 18.03 -1.61
C LEU A 152 7.84 17.42 -3.00
N THR A 153 8.72 17.92 -3.88
CA THR A 153 8.93 17.36 -5.22
C THR A 153 9.49 15.94 -5.16
N LYS A 154 10.30 15.60 -4.15
CA LYS A 154 10.78 14.21 -3.94
C LYS A 154 9.64 13.26 -3.52
N LEU A 155 8.54 13.78 -2.96
CA LEU A 155 7.37 12.98 -2.58
C LEU A 155 6.35 12.83 -3.72
N ARG A 156 6.65 13.39 -4.89
CA ARG A 156 5.73 13.40 -6.03
C ARG A 156 5.57 12.00 -6.63
N VAL A 157 4.33 11.57 -6.81
CA VAL A 157 3.99 10.39 -7.61
C VAL A 157 3.80 10.82 -9.07
N PRO A 158 4.27 10.07 -10.08
CA PRO A 158 3.91 10.34 -11.46
C PRO A 158 2.39 10.46 -11.62
N PHE A 159 1.87 11.47 -12.35
CA PHE A 159 0.43 11.81 -12.28
C PHE A 159 -0.49 10.66 -12.71
N MET A 160 -0.07 9.87 -13.70
CA MET A 160 -0.80 8.68 -14.14
C MET A 160 -0.68 7.50 -13.18
N VAL A 161 0.41 7.38 -12.44
CA VAL A 161 0.52 6.35 -11.39
C VAL A 161 -0.35 6.75 -10.19
N GLY A 162 -0.38 8.05 -9.86
CA GLY A 162 -1.19 8.57 -8.77
C GLY A 162 -2.68 8.64 -9.09
N ALA A 163 -3.06 8.75 -10.37
CA ALA A 163 -4.42 8.76 -10.86
C ALA A 163 -4.48 8.06 -12.24
N PRO A 164 -4.48 6.71 -12.26
CA PRO A 164 -4.50 5.94 -13.51
C PRO A 164 -5.77 6.20 -14.30
N LEU A 165 -5.67 6.07 -15.63
CA LEU A 165 -6.83 6.07 -16.52
C LEU A 165 -7.51 4.71 -16.50
N ASP A 166 -8.80 4.67 -16.85
CA ASP A 166 -9.48 3.41 -17.11
C ASP A 166 -8.93 2.75 -18.39
N PHE A 167 -9.13 1.43 -18.49
CA PHE A 167 -8.61 0.62 -19.59
C PHE A 167 -9.02 1.17 -20.98
N ASP A 168 -10.26 1.63 -21.12
CA ASP A 168 -10.82 2.18 -22.37
C ASP A 168 -10.15 3.50 -22.80
N HIS A 169 -9.51 4.18 -21.85
CA HIS A 169 -8.86 5.47 -22.04
C HIS A 169 -7.33 5.36 -22.10
N ARG A 170 -6.74 4.16 -21.96
CA ARG A 170 -5.28 3.96 -21.89
C ARG A 170 -4.51 4.45 -23.11
N ASP A 171 -5.17 4.52 -24.27
CA ASP A 171 -4.55 5.00 -25.52
C ASP A 171 -4.50 6.53 -25.63
N ILE A 172 -5.14 7.28 -24.74
CA ILE A 172 -5.18 8.74 -24.82
C ILE A 172 -3.79 9.35 -24.81
N LEU A 173 -2.90 8.86 -23.94
CA LEU A 173 -1.53 9.39 -23.86
C LEU A 173 -0.61 8.92 -24.99
N THR A 174 -1.05 7.97 -25.82
CA THR A 174 -0.37 7.65 -27.08
C THR A 174 -0.70 8.68 -28.17
N ARG A 175 -1.85 9.35 -28.04
CA ARG A 175 -2.38 10.31 -29.02
C ARG A 175 -2.10 11.75 -28.65
N PHE A 176 -2.07 12.06 -27.34
CA PHE A 176 -1.94 13.40 -26.81
C PHE A 176 -0.81 13.46 -25.79
N ARG A 177 -0.07 14.58 -25.79
CA ARG A 177 0.98 14.82 -24.82
C ARG A 177 0.42 15.57 -23.62
N PRO A 178 1.03 15.46 -22.43
CA PRO A 178 0.58 16.22 -21.26
C PRO A 178 0.45 17.73 -21.50
N GLN A 179 1.29 18.33 -22.36
CA GLN A 179 1.21 19.75 -22.70
C GLN A 179 -0.09 20.14 -23.42
N ASP A 180 -0.74 19.19 -24.10
CA ASP A 180 -1.98 19.43 -24.84
C ASP A 180 -3.18 19.67 -23.89
N PHE A 181 -3.04 19.26 -22.62
CA PHE A 181 -4.01 19.44 -21.53
C PHE A 181 -3.76 20.71 -20.69
N LEU A 182 -2.77 21.53 -21.04
CA LEU A 182 -2.50 22.79 -20.32
C LEU A 182 -3.41 23.92 -20.79
N GLY A 183 -3.65 24.88 -19.90
CA GLY A 183 -4.37 26.11 -20.25
C GLY A 183 -3.54 27.04 -21.13
N ALA A 184 -4.17 28.12 -21.60
CA ALA A 184 -3.54 29.11 -22.47
C ALA A 184 -2.16 29.59 -21.93
N GLY A 185 -1.14 29.56 -22.80
CA GLY A 185 0.23 29.90 -22.42
C GLY A 185 0.98 28.83 -21.61
N GLY A 186 0.47 27.60 -21.54
CA GLY A 186 1.10 26.48 -20.81
C GLY A 186 0.90 26.55 -19.29
N ARG A 187 -0.05 27.36 -18.82
CA ARG A 187 -0.39 27.45 -17.39
C ARG A 187 -1.19 26.22 -16.93
N LEU A 188 -1.25 26.02 -15.61
CA LEU A 188 -2.17 25.04 -15.03
C LEU A 188 -3.61 25.35 -15.46
N PRO A 189 -4.34 24.35 -15.98
CA PRO A 189 -5.73 24.54 -16.40
C PRO A 189 -6.63 24.79 -15.19
N LYS A 190 -7.51 25.77 -15.32
CA LYS A 190 -8.63 26.04 -14.40
C LYS A 190 -9.85 25.24 -14.84
N LEU A 191 -10.84 25.11 -13.96
CA LEU A 191 -12.12 24.47 -14.28
C LEU A 191 -12.79 25.12 -15.50
N SER A 192 -12.68 26.45 -15.64
CA SER A 192 -13.21 27.21 -16.78
C SER A 192 -12.55 26.87 -18.12
N ASP A 193 -11.33 26.31 -18.11
CA ASP A 193 -10.60 25.98 -19.35
C ASP A 193 -10.98 24.60 -19.89
N LEU A 194 -11.61 23.74 -19.07
CA LEU A 194 -11.87 22.34 -19.42
C LEU A 194 -12.78 22.16 -20.64
N PRO A 195 -13.86 22.95 -20.84
CA PRO A 195 -14.69 22.83 -22.03
C PRO A 195 -13.91 23.08 -23.33
N GLU A 196 -13.05 24.11 -23.35
CA GLU A 196 -12.22 24.43 -24.53
C GLU A 196 -11.19 23.32 -24.80
N ILE A 197 -10.55 22.79 -23.76
CA ILE A 197 -9.61 21.66 -23.90
C ILE A 197 -10.34 20.41 -24.42
N THR A 198 -11.55 20.16 -23.91
CA THR A 198 -12.41 19.04 -24.33
C THR A 198 -12.74 19.13 -25.82
N GLU A 199 -13.21 20.28 -26.28
CA GLU A 199 -13.53 20.53 -27.69
C GLU A 199 -12.28 20.40 -28.57
N LYS A 200 -11.16 21.00 -28.16
CA LYS A 200 -9.89 20.98 -28.89
C LYS A 200 -9.35 19.56 -29.09
N LEU A 201 -9.42 18.72 -28.06
CA LEU A 201 -8.86 17.38 -28.09
C LEU A 201 -9.84 16.32 -28.63
N GLY A 202 -11.14 16.62 -28.63
CA GLY A 202 -12.18 15.65 -29.01
C GLY A 202 -12.23 14.44 -28.08
N ILE A 203 -11.93 14.65 -26.80
CA ILE A 203 -11.99 13.65 -25.72
C ILE A 203 -13.22 13.98 -24.87
N ASP A 204 -13.79 13.01 -24.16
CA ASP A 204 -14.87 13.29 -23.21
C ASP A 204 -14.40 14.20 -22.06
N TYR A 205 -15.34 15.00 -21.54
CA TYR A 205 -15.07 15.99 -20.50
C TYR A 205 -14.52 15.37 -19.21
N MET A 206 -15.00 14.18 -18.84
CA MET A 206 -14.62 13.54 -17.58
C MET A 206 -13.18 13.06 -17.62
N THR A 207 -12.74 12.49 -18.73
CA THR A 207 -11.34 12.09 -18.94
C THR A 207 -10.42 13.30 -19.00
N VAL A 208 -10.82 14.39 -19.67
CA VAL A 208 -10.06 15.65 -19.65
C VAL A 208 -9.95 16.17 -18.22
N ARG A 209 -11.05 16.21 -17.46
CA ARG A 209 -11.07 16.61 -16.06
C ARG A 209 -10.17 15.73 -15.19
N HIS A 210 -10.15 14.42 -15.43
CA HIS A 210 -9.32 13.47 -14.69
C HIS A 210 -7.82 13.74 -14.90
N ILE A 211 -7.39 13.82 -16.17
CA ILE A 211 -5.99 14.05 -16.55
C ILE A 211 -5.51 15.44 -16.08
N THR A 212 -6.26 16.49 -16.43
CA THR A 212 -5.94 17.87 -16.01
C THR A 212 -5.94 17.99 -14.49
N GLY A 213 -6.88 17.33 -13.83
CA GLY A 213 -6.96 17.27 -12.38
C GLY A 213 -5.73 16.63 -11.76
N ALA A 214 -5.30 15.48 -12.27
CA ALA A 214 -4.11 14.78 -11.79
C ALA A 214 -2.85 15.63 -11.95
N MET A 215 -2.68 16.30 -13.09
CA MET A 215 -1.57 17.21 -13.34
C MET A 215 -1.60 18.45 -12.41
N CYS A 216 -2.77 19.07 -12.25
CA CYS A 216 -2.95 20.22 -11.36
C CYS A 216 -2.67 19.84 -9.91
N THR A 217 -3.28 18.78 -9.40
CA THR A 217 -3.05 18.30 -8.03
C THR A 217 -1.59 17.93 -7.81
N GLN A 218 -0.96 17.20 -8.76
CA GLN A 218 0.48 16.90 -8.69
C GLN A 218 1.32 18.16 -8.48
N LYS A 219 1.03 19.23 -9.21
CA LYS A 219 1.77 20.49 -9.08
C LYS A 219 1.46 21.21 -7.78
N LEU A 220 0.18 21.30 -7.40
CA LEU A 220 -0.26 22.02 -6.20
C LEU A 220 0.24 21.37 -4.91
N MET A 221 0.32 20.04 -4.84
CA MET A 221 0.91 19.32 -3.69
C MET A 221 2.40 19.64 -3.47
N THR A 222 3.11 20.16 -4.49
CA THR A 222 4.51 20.63 -4.33
C THR A 222 4.62 22.06 -3.82
N VAL A 223 3.50 22.78 -3.74
CA VAL A 223 3.45 24.19 -3.35
C VAL A 223 2.73 24.34 -2.03
N ASP A 224 1.53 23.79 -1.88
CA ASP A 224 0.70 23.95 -0.70
C ASP A 224 -0.13 22.67 -0.41
N PRO A 225 0.50 21.60 0.08
CA PRO A 225 -0.20 20.36 0.39
C PRO A 225 -1.22 20.54 1.54
N VAL A 226 -1.02 21.49 2.45
CA VAL A 226 -1.93 21.76 3.57
C VAL A 226 -3.28 22.21 3.03
N GLN A 227 -3.29 23.22 2.15
CA GLN A 227 -4.55 23.72 1.61
C GLN A 227 -5.28 22.65 0.79
N ILE A 228 -4.56 21.85 -0.01
CA ILE A 228 -5.17 20.78 -0.82
C ILE A 228 -5.78 19.68 0.06
N VAL A 229 -5.10 19.27 1.14
CA VAL A 229 -5.60 18.24 2.06
C VAL A 229 -6.74 18.78 2.92
N ASN A 230 -6.64 20.01 3.43
CA ASN A 230 -7.73 20.65 4.16
C ASN A 230 -8.96 20.85 3.27
N GLY A 231 -8.77 21.33 2.04
CA GLY A 231 -9.82 21.47 1.06
C GLY A 231 -10.34 20.12 0.57
N TYR A 232 -9.57 19.05 0.71
CA TYR A 232 -10.05 17.70 0.46
C TYR A 232 -11.08 17.27 1.51
N LEU A 233 -10.75 17.51 2.78
CA LEU A 233 -11.53 17.16 3.96
C LEU A 233 -12.76 18.06 4.17
N LYS A 234 -12.59 19.36 3.96
CA LYS A 234 -13.66 20.38 4.04
C LYS A 234 -14.25 20.53 2.65
N LYS A 235 -15.56 20.31 2.48
CA LYS A 235 -16.24 20.39 1.16
C LYS A 235 -16.18 21.79 0.47
N GLN A 236 -15.44 22.76 1.00
CA GLN A 236 -15.25 24.10 0.44
C GLN A 236 -13.77 24.50 0.51
N ASP A 237 -13.18 24.84 -0.63
CA ASP A 237 -11.85 25.44 -0.74
C ASP A 237 -11.70 26.19 -2.07
N ALA A 238 -11.07 27.36 -2.02
CA ALA A 238 -10.84 28.23 -3.17
C ALA A 238 -10.05 27.52 -4.31
N TYR A 239 -9.18 26.56 -3.99
CA TYR A 239 -8.50 25.76 -5.01
C TYR A 239 -9.47 24.82 -5.74
N ARG A 240 -10.40 24.16 -5.02
CA ARG A 240 -11.40 23.28 -5.64
C ARG A 240 -12.36 24.03 -6.55
N ASP A 241 -12.66 25.28 -6.22
CA ASP A 241 -13.53 26.14 -7.03
C ASP A 241 -12.81 26.69 -8.28
N THR A 242 -11.48 26.68 -8.29
CA THR A 242 -10.68 27.27 -9.38
C THR A 242 -10.02 26.21 -10.28
N TYR A 243 -9.46 25.16 -9.70
CA TYR A 243 -8.66 24.14 -10.39
C TYR A 243 -9.32 22.77 -10.30
N PRO A 244 -9.20 21.92 -11.34
CA PRO A 244 -9.58 20.52 -11.21
C PRO A 244 -8.64 19.87 -10.19
N ILE A 245 -9.20 19.35 -9.09
CA ILE A 245 -8.46 18.59 -8.09
C ILE A 245 -8.84 17.11 -8.23
N ASN A 246 -7.83 16.26 -8.44
CA ASN A 246 -8.00 14.81 -8.56
C ASN A 246 -7.80 14.14 -7.19
N GLN A 247 -8.87 13.54 -6.69
CA GLN A 247 -8.92 12.91 -5.37
C GLN A 247 -8.05 11.67 -5.28
N THR A 248 -8.08 10.83 -6.31
CA THR A 248 -7.23 9.63 -6.42
C THR A 248 -5.75 10.01 -6.31
N TYR A 249 -5.34 11.12 -6.95
CA TYR A 249 -3.98 11.61 -6.86
C TYR A 249 -3.61 12.08 -5.44
N VAL A 250 -4.50 12.81 -4.74
CA VAL A 250 -4.26 13.22 -3.35
C VAL A 250 -4.02 11.99 -2.47
N ALA A 251 -4.89 10.99 -2.56
CA ALA A 251 -4.76 9.73 -1.82
C ALA A 251 -3.43 9.02 -2.11
N SER A 252 -3.05 8.92 -3.38
CA SER A 252 -1.78 8.32 -3.79
C SER A 252 -0.56 9.10 -3.26
N TRP A 253 -0.63 10.43 -3.26
CA TRP A 253 0.42 11.26 -2.70
C TRP A 253 0.54 11.08 -1.18
N LEU A 254 -0.58 11.05 -0.45
CA LEU A 254 -0.60 10.87 1.01
C LEU A 254 0.01 9.51 1.41
N ARG A 255 -0.43 8.43 0.74
CA ARG A 255 0.15 7.08 0.92
C ARG A 255 1.63 7.07 0.61
N ASN A 256 2.05 7.70 -0.50
CA ASN A 256 3.45 7.82 -0.84
C ASN A 256 4.20 8.62 0.24
N ALA A 257 3.65 9.71 0.76
CA ALA A 257 4.29 10.54 1.77
C ALA A 257 4.22 9.95 3.20
N HIS A 258 3.64 8.76 3.39
CA HIS A 258 3.37 8.16 4.71
C HIS A 258 2.50 9.06 5.61
N VAL A 259 1.62 9.86 5.01
CA VAL A 259 0.71 10.73 5.74
C VAL A 259 -0.58 9.98 6.05
N VAL A 260 -0.84 9.77 7.33
CA VAL A 260 -1.99 9.00 7.84
C VAL A 260 -3.07 9.87 8.50
N GLY A 261 -2.83 11.18 8.59
CA GLY A 261 -3.77 12.12 9.17
C GLY A 261 -3.38 13.59 9.00
N VAL A 262 -4.25 14.47 9.49
CA VAL A 262 -4.02 15.92 9.59
C VAL A 262 -4.35 16.40 10.99
N ARG A 263 -3.49 17.26 11.56
CA ARG A 263 -3.80 18.01 12.77
C ARG A 263 -4.50 19.30 12.40
N GLU A 264 -5.59 19.61 13.06
CA GLU A 264 -6.28 20.88 12.86
C GLU A 264 -6.87 21.41 14.16
N ARG A 265 -6.86 22.75 14.33
CA ARG A 265 -7.57 23.39 15.43
C ARG A 265 -9.05 23.54 15.08
N VAL A 266 -9.92 22.95 15.91
CA VAL A 266 -11.38 23.01 15.74
C VAL A 266 -12.08 23.37 17.04
N ARG A 267 -13.29 23.91 16.94
CA ARG A 267 -14.19 24.06 18.09
C ARG A 267 -14.96 22.77 18.29
N SER A 268 -14.73 22.05 19.37
CA SER A 268 -15.53 20.85 19.66
C SER A 268 -16.91 21.24 20.18
N ALA A 269 -17.96 20.84 19.46
CA ALA A 269 -19.34 20.95 19.91
C ALA A 269 -19.70 19.98 21.06
N THR A 270 -18.92 18.90 21.26
CA THR A 270 -19.15 17.92 22.33
C THR A 270 -18.72 18.48 23.68
N ILE A 271 -17.43 18.83 23.79
CA ILE A 271 -16.81 19.28 25.03
C ILE A 271 -16.76 20.82 25.14
N LEU A 272 -17.38 21.52 24.17
CA LEU A 272 -17.56 22.96 24.15
C LEU A 272 -16.28 23.78 24.37
N LYS A 273 -15.15 23.30 23.82
CA LYS A 273 -13.86 24.01 23.86
C LYS A 273 -13.08 23.85 22.55
N ASP A 274 -12.12 24.73 22.34
CA ASP A 274 -11.17 24.60 21.23
C ASP A 274 -10.20 23.46 21.54
N ILE A 275 -9.91 22.65 20.53
CA ILE A 275 -8.99 21.52 20.61
C ILE A 275 -8.18 21.42 19.32
N GLU A 276 -7.09 20.65 19.34
CA GLU A 276 -6.25 20.36 18.17
C GLU A 276 -6.24 18.85 17.85
N PRO A 277 -7.39 18.28 17.43
CA PRO A 277 -7.46 16.88 17.08
C PRO A 277 -6.60 16.55 15.86
N VAL A 278 -6.28 15.27 15.77
CA VAL A 278 -5.74 14.62 14.59
C VAL A 278 -6.87 13.84 13.93
N PHE A 279 -7.20 14.21 12.70
CA PHE A 279 -8.12 13.48 11.83
C PHE A 279 -7.32 12.43 11.06
N LEU A 280 -7.50 11.17 11.42
CA LEU A 280 -6.84 10.01 10.80
C LEU A 280 -7.68 9.51 9.62
N PHE A 281 -7.07 8.94 8.58
CA PHE A 281 -7.82 8.44 7.41
C PHE A 281 -7.19 7.20 6.76
N ASP A 282 -6.11 6.65 7.33
CA ASP A 282 -5.44 5.43 6.85
C ASP A 282 -5.44 4.31 7.92
N LEU A 283 -6.65 3.82 8.18
CA LEU A 283 -6.96 2.39 8.18
C LEU A 283 -5.90 1.38 8.61
N ALA A 284 -5.21 0.91 7.59
CA ALA A 284 -4.45 -0.33 7.68
C ALA A 284 -3.23 -0.18 8.58
N LYS A 285 -2.90 1.05 9.01
CA LYS A 285 -1.64 1.40 9.63
C LYS A 285 -1.77 2.03 11.01
N VAL A 286 -2.95 2.49 11.42
CA VAL A 286 -3.15 3.25 12.65
C VAL A 286 -4.33 2.70 13.42
N ASP A 287 -4.12 2.23 14.64
CA ASP A 287 -5.20 1.65 15.43
C ASP A 287 -4.94 1.81 16.93
N THR A 288 -5.85 1.30 17.76
CA THR A 288 -5.61 1.14 19.19
C THR A 288 -4.39 0.25 19.44
N GLU A 289 -3.63 0.57 20.49
CA GLU A 289 -2.44 -0.21 20.87
C GLU A 289 -2.77 -1.69 21.11
N THR A 290 -3.97 -1.98 21.64
CA THR A 290 -4.48 -3.35 21.85
C THR A 290 -4.68 -4.07 20.53
N GLU A 291 -5.35 -3.46 19.55
CA GLU A 291 -5.59 -4.12 18.26
C GLU A 291 -4.32 -4.30 17.43
N VAL A 292 -3.40 -3.33 17.48
CA VAL A 292 -2.06 -3.49 16.88
C VAL A 292 -1.32 -4.67 17.52
N SER A 293 -1.34 -4.76 18.85
CA SER A 293 -0.68 -5.87 19.57
C SER A 293 -1.31 -7.22 19.24
N HIS A 294 -2.64 -7.27 19.13
CA HIS A 294 -3.36 -8.47 18.74
C HIS A 294 -3.00 -8.91 17.31
N ARG A 295 -2.98 -8.00 16.33
CA ARG A 295 -2.56 -8.30 14.95
C ARG A 295 -1.13 -8.82 14.86
N ARG A 296 -0.19 -8.24 15.63
CA ARG A 296 1.19 -8.72 15.72
C ARG A 296 1.25 -10.16 16.23
N GLN A 297 0.53 -10.47 17.31
CA GLN A 297 0.49 -11.81 17.88
C GLN A 297 -0.12 -12.84 16.92
N VAL A 298 -1.21 -12.48 16.22
CA VAL A 298 -1.83 -13.33 15.20
C VAL A 298 -0.84 -13.61 14.07
N THR A 299 -0.23 -12.57 13.51
CA THR A 299 0.73 -12.68 12.40
C THR A 299 1.96 -13.53 12.80
N ALA A 300 2.51 -13.31 14.00
CA ALA A 300 3.63 -14.09 14.50
C ALA A 300 3.25 -15.57 14.71
N ARG A 301 2.04 -15.85 15.20
CA ARG A 301 1.53 -17.22 15.38
C ARG A 301 1.27 -17.93 14.05
N GLU A 302 0.81 -17.20 13.04
CA GLU A 302 0.47 -17.76 11.73
C GLU A 302 1.70 -17.97 10.86
N PHE A 303 2.57 -16.96 10.73
CA PHE A 303 3.66 -16.95 9.76
C PHE A 303 5.06 -16.98 10.38
N GLY A 304 5.18 -16.88 11.71
CA GLY A 304 6.46 -16.67 12.36
C GLY A 304 7.45 -17.82 12.21
N ASP A 305 7.01 -19.03 12.55
CA ASP A 305 7.85 -20.22 12.50
C ASP A 305 8.34 -20.51 11.08
N ILE A 306 7.46 -20.38 10.09
CA ILE A 306 7.83 -20.60 8.69
C ILE A 306 8.73 -19.48 8.16
N ALA A 307 8.53 -18.22 8.55
CA ALA A 307 9.41 -17.12 8.17
C ALA A 307 10.85 -17.36 8.63
N ILE A 308 11.03 -17.72 9.90
CA ILE A 308 12.35 -18.01 10.47
C ILE A 308 13.00 -19.20 9.76
N ARG A 309 12.26 -20.29 9.55
CA ARG A 309 12.81 -21.52 8.93
C ARG A 309 13.15 -21.35 7.46
N LEU A 310 12.45 -20.46 6.75
CA LEU A 310 12.69 -20.24 5.33
C LEU A 310 13.70 -19.13 5.04
N ALA A 311 14.03 -18.26 6.00
CA ALA A 311 14.97 -17.15 5.84
C ALA A 311 16.33 -17.62 5.28
N ASP A 312 16.85 -18.76 5.77
CA ASP A 312 18.14 -19.33 5.34
C ASP A 312 18.12 -19.96 3.93
N GLY A 313 16.91 -20.20 3.39
CA GLY A 313 16.71 -20.87 2.11
C GLY A 313 17.07 -20.01 0.91
N LEU A 314 17.14 -18.68 1.07
CA LEU A 314 17.57 -17.75 0.03
C LEU A 314 19.07 -17.44 0.05
N GLU A 315 19.84 -18.03 0.96
CA GLU A 315 21.30 -17.96 0.85
C GLU A 315 21.77 -18.63 -0.45
N THR A 316 22.79 -18.05 -1.09
CA THR A 316 23.32 -18.55 -2.37
C THR A 316 24.32 -19.71 -2.16
N GLU A 317 24.39 -20.65 -3.11
CA GLU A 317 25.35 -21.79 -3.04
C GLU A 317 26.83 -21.35 -3.22
N ALA A 318 27.08 -20.12 -3.69
CA ALA A 318 28.41 -19.55 -3.89
C ALA A 318 28.59 -18.24 -3.11
N LYS A 319 29.78 -18.00 -2.50
CA LYS A 319 30.15 -16.73 -1.84
C LYS A 319 30.20 -15.51 -2.78
N THR A 320 29.91 -15.70 -4.05
CA THR A 320 29.77 -14.67 -5.09
C THR A 320 28.29 -14.40 -5.35
N GLY A 321 27.48 -14.36 -4.28
CA GLY A 321 26.02 -14.24 -4.31
C GLY A 321 25.55 -13.42 -5.50
N GLY A 322 24.88 -14.10 -6.43
CA GLY A 322 24.39 -13.45 -7.64
C GLY A 322 23.63 -12.20 -7.22
N SER A 323 24.04 -11.05 -7.75
CA SER A 323 23.60 -9.71 -7.32
C SER A 323 22.08 -9.55 -7.19
N PHE A 324 21.30 -10.44 -7.83
CA PHE A 324 19.85 -10.50 -7.76
C PHE A 324 19.29 -10.98 -6.42
N VAL A 325 19.78 -12.08 -5.85
CA VAL A 325 19.23 -12.63 -4.59
C VAL A 325 19.58 -11.71 -3.42
N ASP A 326 20.81 -11.21 -3.38
CA ASP A 326 21.22 -10.20 -2.42
C ASP A 326 20.38 -8.93 -2.56
N TYR A 327 20.06 -8.51 -3.79
CA TYR A 327 19.18 -7.38 -4.02
C TYR A 327 17.76 -7.64 -3.46
N LEU A 328 17.20 -8.81 -3.74
CA LEU A 328 15.86 -9.19 -3.31
C LEU A 328 15.72 -9.24 -1.78
N SER A 329 16.73 -9.79 -1.09
CA SER A 329 16.73 -9.94 0.36
C SER A 329 17.02 -8.64 1.11
N ASN A 330 17.88 -7.77 0.56
CA ASN A 330 18.31 -6.55 1.25
C ASN A 330 17.48 -5.30 0.89
N ASN A 331 16.66 -5.33 -0.16
CA ASN A 331 15.85 -4.17 -0.59
C ASN A 331 14.36 -4.47 -0.39
N LEU A 332 13.92 -4.49 0.86
CA LEU A 332 12.53 -4.76 1.21
C LEU A 332 11.56 -3.73 0.63
N TYR A 333 12.02 -2.51 0.37
CA TYR A 333 11.20 -1.47 -0.25
C TYR A 333 11.45 -1.24 -1.75
N ALA A 334 12.19 -2.13 -2.42
CA ALA A 334 12.29 -2.10 -3.88
C ALA A 334 10.89 -2.05 -4.51
N THR A 335 10.70 -1.15 -5.46
CA THR A 335 9.42 -1.04 -6.19
C THR A 335 9.22 -2.26 -7.08
N PRO A 336 7.97 -2.60 -7.43
CA PRO A 336 7.68 -3.65 -8.41
C PRO A 336 8.48 -3.51 -9.72
N GLU A 337 8.59 -2.29 -10.25
CA GLU A 337 9.38 -1.97 -11.45
C GLU A 337 10.87 -2.31 -11.25
N GLN A 338 11.46 -1.89 -10.13
CA GLN A 338 12.86 -2.19 -9.83
C GLN A 338 13.13 -3.70 -9.70
N LEU A 339 12.19 -4.46 -9.13
CA LEU A 339 12.30 -5.91 -9.02
C LEU A 339 12.26 -6.59 -10.39
N VAL A 340 11.34 -6.16 -11.26
CA VAL A 340 11.23 -6.69 -12.63
C VAL A 340 12.45 -6.31 -13.47
N ASP A 341 12.90 -5.06 -13.41
CA ASP A 341 14.13 -4.61 -14.07
C ASP A 341 15.33 -5.47 -13.67
N LYS A 342 15.46 -5.77 -12.36
CA LYS A 342 16.52 -6.65 -11.87
C LYS A 342 16.38 -8.09 -12.34
N ALA A 343 15.16 -8.62 -12.46
CA ALA A 343 14.95 -9.95 -13.03
C ALA A 343 15.28 -9.99 -14.53
N MET A 344 15.05 -8.90 -15.26
CA MET A 344 15.39 -8.77 -16.69
C MET A 344 16.90 -8.69 -16.94
N GLU A 345 17.70 -8.29 -15.95
CA GLU A 345 19.17 -8.34 -16.02
C GLU A 345 19.72 -9.78 -16.01
N VAL A 346 18.92 -10.77 -15.57
CA VAL A 346 19.33 -12.18 -15.58
C VAL A 346 19.52 -12.67 -17.04
N PRO A 347 20.66 -13.28 -17.39
CA PRO A 347 20.97 -13.64 -18.78
C PRO A 347 19.90 -14.51 -19.44
N GLY A 348 19.25 -13.95 -20.47
CA GLY A 348 18.21 -14.59 -21.27
C GLY A 348 16.77 -14.18 -20.93
N TYR A 349 16.54 -13.50 -19.81
CA TYR A 349 15.18 -13.22 -19.31
C TYR A 349 14.57 -11.92 -19.80
N ARG A 350 15.37 -10.93 -20.20
CA ARG A 350 14.84 -9.69 -20.84
C ARG A 350 13.82 -9.99 -21.95
N ARG A 351 14.17 -10.91 -22.87
CA ARG A 351 13.29 -11.29 -24.00
C ARG A 351 12.02 -12.03 -23.57
N ILE A 352 12.06 -12.71 -22.42
CA ILE A 352 10.91 -13.44 -21.88
C ILE A 352 9.92 -12.44 -21.27
N TYR A 353 10.41 -11.49 -20.47
CA TYR A 353 9.58 -10.42 -19.91
C TYR A 353 9.01 -9.47 -20.98
N GLU A 354 9.80 -9.12 -22.00
CA GLU A 354 9.33 -8.27 -23.10
C GLU A 354 8.33 -8.98 -24.04
N ALA A 355 8.14 -10.30 -23.91
CA ALA A 355 7.21 -11.04 -24.75
C ALA A 355 5.75 -10.80 -24.35
N ASP A 356 4.84 -10.97 -25.32
CA ASP A 356 3.40 -10.93 -25.09
C ASP A 356 2.99 -12.03 -24.09
N ALA A 357 2.21 -11.66 -23.07
CA ALA A 357 1.68 -12.59 -22.07
C ALA A 357 0.64 -13.57 -22.65
N GLY A 358 0.25 -13.39 -23.91
CA GLY A 358 -0.66 -14.26 -24.66
C GLY A 358 -2.14 -14.05 -24.36
N ASN A 359 -2.47 -12.88 -23.80
CA ASN A 359 -3.83 -12.44 -23.45
C ASN A 359 -4.38 -11.45 -24.50
N TRP A 360 -5.69 -11.24 -24.48
CA TRP A 360 -6.35 -10.33 -25.44
C TRP A 360 -6.08 -8.85 -25.13
N GLU A 361 -5.72 -8.53 -23.88
CA GLU A 361 -5.36 -7.19 -23.41
C GLU A 361 -4.00 -6.72 -23.95
N LYS A 362 -3.18 -7.66 -24.43
CA LYS A 362 -1.85 -7.47 -25.05
C LYS A 362 -0.81 -6.88 -24.11
N PHE A 363 -0.88 -7.25 -22.83
CA PHE A 363 0.19 -6.91 -21.89
C PHE A 363 1.45 -7.73 -22.22
N THR A 364 2.62 -7.13 -22.02
CA THR A 364 3.85 -7.93 -21.93
C THR A 364 3.88 -8.71 -20.61
N LEU A 365 4.74 -9.72 -20.52
CA LEU A 365 4.95 -10.42 -19.26
C LEU A 365 5.58 -9.48 -18.20
N GLU A 366 6.42 -8.52 -18.60
CA GLU A 366 6.93 -7.42 -17.76
C GLU A 366 5.79 -6.67 -17.08
N GLU A 367 4.83 -6.17 -17.87
CA GLU A 367 3.67 -5.40 -17.42
C GLU A 367 2.78 -6.23 -16.46
N HIS A 368 2.53 -7.51 -16.80
CA HIS A 368 1.76 -8.42 -15.94
C HIS A 368 2.47 -8.68 -14.61
N THR A 369 3.75 -9.10 -14.65
CA THR A 369 4.52 -9.41 -13.44
C THR A 369 4.65 -8.19 -12.53
N GLU A 370 4.89 -7.00 -13.08
CA GLU A 370 4.91 -5.76 -12.30
C GLU A 370 3.56 -5.50 -11.62
N THR A 371 2.45 -5.70 -12.33
CA THR A 371 1.10 -5.53 -11.79
C THR A 371 0.81 -6.50 -10.65
N VAL A 372 1.21 -7.77 -10.80
CA VAL A 372 1.07 -8.79 -9.76
C VAL A 372 1.91 -8.45 -8.52
N LEU A 373 3.16 -8.03 -8.71
CA LEU A 373 4.02 -7.57 -7.61
C LEU A 373 3.46 -6.32 -6.93
N ARG A 374 2.89 -5.38 -7.68
CA ARG A 374 2.24 -4.18 -7.16
C ARG A 374 1.01 -4.54 -6.32
N ASN A 375 0.22 -5.51 -6.75
CA ASN A 375 -0.89 -6.04 -5.96
C ASN A 375 -0.39 -6.67 -4.67
N PHE A 376 0.68 -7.45 -4.70
CA PHE A 376 1.29 -8.01 -3.49
C PHE A 376 1.77 -6.92 -2.53
N ASP A 377 2.54 -5.96 -3.04
CA ASP A 377 3.15 -4.91 -2.24
C ASP A 377 2.11 -4.00 -1.58
N ASN A 378 1.05 -3.64 -2.30
CA ASN A 378 0.01 -2.74 -1.79
C ASN A 378 -0.93 -3.39 -0.77
N ASN A 379 -1.08 -4.72 -0.80
CA ASN A 379 -2.13 -5.40 -0.02
C ASN A 379 -1.61 -6.33 1.08
N TYR A 380 -0.41 -6.89 0.94
CA TYR A 380 0.10 -7.95 1.83
C TYR A 380 1.48 -7.67 2.38
N ALA A 381 2.41 -7.14 1.58
CA ALA A 381 3.82 -7.09 1.95
C ALA A 381 4.06 -6.36 3.29
N ASP A 382 3.32 -5.28 3.56
CA ASP A 382 3.43 -4.49 4.78
C ASP A 382 2.99 -5.27 6.04
N LYS A 383 2.11 -6.29 5.91
CA LYS A 383 1.55 -7.08 7.02
C LYS A 383 2.29 -8.40 7.28
N LEU A 384 3.11 -8.84 6.33
CA LEU A 384 3.82 -10.11 6.44
C LEU A 384 5.17 -9.93 7.15
N PRO A 385 5.69 -10.99 7.82
CA PRO A 385 7.07 -11.03 8.28
C PRO A 385 8.03 -10.66 7.15
N ALA A 386 8.92 -9.71 7.41
CA ALA A 386 9.85 -9.16 6.40
C ALA A 386 10.63 -10.25 5.64
N ASP A 387 10.99 -11.34 6.34
CA ASP A 387 11.81 -12.41 5.79
C ASP A 387 11.06 -13.33 4.80
N LEU A 388 9.72 -13.29 4.78
CA LEU A 388 8.91 -13.99 3.76
C LEU A 388 8.81 -13.23 2.44
N LEU A 389 9.02 -11.91 2.44
CA LEU A 389 8.82 -11.08 1.27
C LEU A 389 9.73 -11.48 0.10
N PRO A 390 11.05 -11.71 0.31
CA PRO A 390 11.92 -12.16 -0.77
C PRO A 390 11.45 -13.46 -1.42
N ILE A 391 10.94 -14.41 -0.64
CA ILE A 391 10.45 -15.71 -1.12
C ILE A 391 9.19 -15.50 -1.98
N ILE A 392 8.22 -14.75 -1.48
CA ILE A 392 6.97 -14.48 -2.21
C ILE A 392 7.27 -13.69 -3.48
N ARG A 393 8.11 -12.65 -3.40
CA ARG A 393 8.51 -11.87 -4.58
C ARG A 393 9.24 -12.70 -5.61
N LEU A 394 10.12 -13.63 -5.20
CA LEU A 394 10.76 -14.57 -6.13
C LEU A 394 9.73 -15.47 -6.82
N ALA A 395 8.75 -15.99 -6.08
CA ALA A 395 7.65 -16.76 -6.65
C ALA A 395 6.86 -15.93 -7.67
N LEU A 396 6.48 -14.70 -7.32
CA LEU A 396 5.74 -13.79 -8.21
C LEU A 396 6.56 -13.37 -9.44
N LEU A 397 7.87 -13.16 -9.31
CA LEU A 397 8.74 -12.87 -10.45
C LEU A 397 8.81 -14.04 -11.43
N THR A 398 8.72 -15.27 -10.93
CA THR A 398 8.97 -16.49 -11.72
C THR A 398 7.70 -17.25 -12.13
N HIS A 399 6.54 -16.92 -11.55
CA HIS A 399 5.31 -17.72 -11.68
C HIS A 399 4.85 -17.97 -13.12
N ASP A 400 5.16 -17.05 -14.04
CA ASP A 400 4.62 -17.04 -15.40
C ASP A 400 5.67 -17.00 -16.51
N LEU A 401 6.94 -17.25 -16.17
CA LEU A 401 8.05 -17.22 -17.14
C LEU A 401 7.87 -18.19 -18.32
N GLY A 402 7.06 -19.24 -18.16
CA GLY A 402 6.73 -20.21 -19.20
C GLY A 402 5.57 -19.82 -20.11
N LYS A 403 4.79 -18.78 -19.78
CA LYS A 403 3.62 -18.34 -20.56
C LYS A 403 3.97 -18.06 -22.03
N PRO A 404 5.01 -17.27 -22.35
CA PRO A 404 5.33 -16.96 -23.75
C PRO A 404 5.64 -18.20 -24.58
N GLU A 405 6.37 -19.16 -24.02
CA GLU A 405 6.74 -20.40 -24.70
C GLU A 405 5.54 -21.33 -24.89
N SER A 406 4.70 -21.48 -23.86
CA SER A 406 3.45 -22.25 -23.95
C SER A 406 2.52 -21.69 -25.02
N ALA A 407 2.36 -20.35 -25.08
CA ALA A 407 1.56 -19.68 -26.08
C ALA A 407 2.11 -19.89 -27.50
N ARG A 408 3.44 -19.74 -27.68
CA ARG A 408 4.13 -19.96 -28.97
C ARG A 408 3.95 -21.38 -29.50
N ARG A 409 3.85 -22.38 -28.62
CA ARG A 409 3.61 -23.79 -28.98
C ARG A 409 2.13 -24.17 -29.10
N GLY A 410 1.21 -23.26 -28.76
CA GLY A 410 -0.23 -23.55 -28.70
C GLY A 410 -0.62 -24.51 -27.57
N ASP A 411 0.25 -24.71 -26.57
CA ASP A 411 0.12 -25.72 -25.51
C ASP A 411 -0.35 -25.08 -24.18
N LYS A 412 -1.38 -24.23 -24.27
CA LYS A 412 -1.91 -23.47 -23.13
C LYS A 412 -2.42 -24.37 -21.99
N ARG A 413 -2.83 -25.60 -22.30
CA ARG A 413 -3.33 -26.56 -21.29
C ARG A 413 -2.24 -27.03 -20.32
N ASN A 414 -0.99 -27.03 -20.76
CA ASN A 414 0.16 -27.46 -19.97
C ASN A 414 1.04 -26.29 -19.51
N GLN A 415 0.52 -25.05 -19.52
CA GLN A 415 1.28 -23.84 -19.17
C GLN A 415 2.03 -23.97 -17.84
N HIS A 416 1.42 -24.58 -16.81
CA HIS A 416 2.05 -24.82 -15.51
C HIS A 416 3.38 -25.60 -15.60
N ILE A 417 3.51 -26.55 -16.54
CA ILE A 417 4.76 -27.31 -16.78
C ILE A 417 5.85 -26.38 -17.33
N TYR A 418 5.49 -25.50 -18.27
CA TYR A 418 6.43 -24.51 -18.81
C TYR A 418 6.86 -23.53 -17.73
N ASN A 419 5.90 -23.03 -16.93
CA ASN A 419 6.19 -22.11 -15.84
C ASN A 419 7.17 -22.71 -14.83
N VAL A 420 6.92 -23.93 -14.35
CA VAL A 420 7.84 -24.64 -13.43
C VAL A 420 9.23 -24.80 -14.03
N ARG A 421 9.33 -25.19 -15.31
CA ARG A 421 10.61 -25.37 -15.99
C ARG A 421 11.40 -24.08 -16.12
N GLU A 422 10.77 -23.01 -16.61
CA GLU A 422 11.44 -21.72 -16.81
C GLU A 422 11.79 -21.04 -15.48
N ALA A 423 10.98 -21.23 -14.44
CA ALA A 423 11.25 -20.76 -13.08
C ALA A 423 12.47 -21.48 -12.45
N ASP A 424 12.55 -22.81 -12.57
CA ASP A 424 13.73 -23.57 -12.10
C ASP A 424 15.01 -23.11 -12.82
N GLN A 425 14.95 -22.91 -14.14
CA GLN A 425 16.09 -22.39 -14.91
C GLN A 425 16.50 -20.99 -14.47
N PHE A 426 15.54 -20.11 -14.17
CA PHE A 426 15.81 -18.77 -13.69
C PHE A 426 16.56 -18.83 -12.36
N MET A 427 16.01 -19.60 -11.42
CA MET A 427 16.57 -19.73 -10.08
C MET A 427 17.94 -20.42 -10.07
N ARG A 428 18.22 -21.35 -11.00
CA ARG A 428 19.58 -21.90 -11.20
C ARG A 428 20.58 -20.84 -11.65
N LYS A 429 20.18 -19.88 -12.48
CA LYS A 429 21.06 -18.81 -12.98
C LYS A 429 21.37 -17.74 -11.93
N VAL A 430 20.56 -17.65 -10.88
CA VAL A 430 20.76 -16.73 -9.75
C VAL A 430 21.19 -17.47 -8.48
N ASP A 431 21.68 -18.71 -8.62
CA ASP A 431 22.29 -19.51 -7.55
C ASP A 431 21.41 -19.76 -6.31
N VAL A 432 20.08 -19.84 -6.49
CA VAL A 432 19.15 -20.22 -5.41
C VAL A 432 19.31 -21.71 -5.10
N LYS A 433 19.43 -22.05 -3.81
CA LYS A 433 19.58 -23.43 -3.32
C LYS A 433 18.45 -24.34 -3.80
N GLU A 434 18.79 -25.60 -4.08
CA GLU A 434 17.84 -26.61 -4.60
C GLU A 434 16.58 -26.80 -3.73
N ASN A 435 16.69 -26.72 -2.41
CA ASN A 435 15.54 -26.84 -1.51
C ASN A 435 14.55 -25.68 -1.68
N MET A 436 15.05 -24.45 -1.81
CA MET A 436 14.22 -23.27 -2.07
C MET A 436 13.66 -23.29 -3.50
N ARG A 437 14.43 -23.74 -4.50
CA ARG A 437 13.88 -23.95 -5.85
C ARG A 437 12.70 -24.91 -5.86
N ARG A 438 12.81 -26.03 -5.14
CA ARG A 438 11.73 -27.01 -4.98
C ARG A 438 10.51 -26.39 -4.31
N LEU A 439 10.71 -25.60 -3.26
CA LEU A 439 9.64 -24.88 -2.59
C LEU A 439 8.91 -23.92 -3.55
N ILE A 440 9.64 -23.02 -4.20
CA ILE A 440 9.08 -22.00 -5.11
C ILE A 440 8.36 -22.65 -6.29
N THR A 441 8.99 -23.64 -6.96
CA THR A 441 8.35 -24.36 -8.08
C THR A 441 7.11 -25.14 -7.65
N GLY A 442 7.10 -25.69 -6.44
CA GLY A 442 5.91 -26.31 -5.85
C GLY A 442 4.77 -25.31 -5.62
N ILE A 443 5.09 -24.13 -5.10
CA ILE A 443 4.12 -23.04 -4.86
C ILE A 443 3.48 -22.58 -6.18
N ILE A 444 4.28 -22.21 -7.20
CA ILE A 444 3.77 -21.67 -8.47
C ILE A 444 3.21 -22.76 -9.41
N GLY A 445 3.52 -24.03 -9.14
CA GLY A 445 3.00 -25.17 -9.89
C GLY A 445 1.70 -25.69 -9.26
N GLU A 446 1.85 -26.76 -8.48
CA GLU A 446 0.70 -27.46 -7.88
C GLU A 446 -0.02 -26.61 -6.83
N GLY A 447 0.70 -25.78 -6.07
CA GLY A 447 0.10 -24.87 -5.09
C GLY A 447 -0.93 -23.92 -5.73
N GLN A 448 -0.54 -23.19 -6.78
CA GLN A 448 -1.44 -22.33 -7.56
C GLN A 448 -2.56 -23.13 -8.27
N HIS A 449 -2.27 -24.34 -8.74
CA HIS A 449 -3.29 -25.20 -9.34
C HIS A 449 -4.40 -25.56 -8.34
N LEU A 450 -4.02 -26.01 -7.15
CA LEU A 450 -4.95 -26.39 -6.08
C LEU A 450 -5.70 -25.18 -5.53
N THR A 451 -5.07 -24.02 -5.36
CA THR A 451 -5.77 -22.81 -4.93
C THR A 451 -6.77 -22.33 -5.97
N THR A 452 -6.44 -22.39 -7.27
CA THR A 452 -7.38 -22.10 -8.35
C THR A 452 -8.58 -23.04 -8.32
N ARG A 453 -8.36 -24.36 -8.19
CA ARG A 453 -9.46 -25.33 -8.05
C ARG A 453 -10.33 -25.03 -6.83
N GLY A 454 -9.72 -24.85 -5.67
CA GLY A 454 -10.46 -24.76 -4.40
C GLY A 454 -11.14 -23.42 -4.12
N PHE A 455 -10.53 -22.30 -4.54
CA PHE A 455 -10.99 -20.96 -4.17
C PHE A 455 -11.63 -20.21 -5.33
N ILE A 456 -11.26 -20.50 -6.59
CA ILE A 456 -11.87 -19.87 -7.77
C ILE A 456 -12.98 -20.76 -8.34
N LYS A 457 -12.73 -22.08 -8.47
CA LYS A 457 -13.71 -23.01 -9.05
C LYS A 457 -14.64 -23.67 -8.01
N GLY A 458 -14.39 -23.44 -6.73
CA GLY A 458 -15.25 -23.93 -5.63
C GLY A 458 -15.10 -25.41 -5.29
N ASP A 459 -13.99 -26.06 -5.68
CA ASP A 459 -13.69 -27.47 -5.38
C ASP A 459 -13.25 -27.65 -3.92
N LEU A 460 -14.15 -28.10 -3.05
CA LEU A 460 -13.86 -28.25 -1.61
C LEU A 460 -12.78 -29.31 -1.33
N ASP A 461 -12.66 -30.35 -2.15
CA ASP A 461 -11.66 -31.40 -1.97
C ASP A 461 -10.25 -30.86 -2.24
N ALA A 462 -10.10 -29.98 -3.23
CA ALA A 462 -8.85 -29.30 -3.52
C ALA A 462 -8.31 -28.47 -2.34
N ARG A 463 -9.18 -27.99 -1.44
CA ARG A 463 -8.76 -27.27 -0.22
C ARG A 463 -8.11 -28.20 0.79
N ALA A 464 -8.61 -29.42 0.93
CA ALA A 464 -8.01 -30.45 1.78
C ALA A 464 -6.71 -31.00 1.16
N GLU A 465 -6.68 -31.18 -0.17
CA GLU A 465 -5.49 -31.56 -0.93
C GLU A 465 -4.35 -30.54 -0.74
N LEU A 466 -4.66 -29.25 -0.73
CA LEU A 466 -3.67 -28.17 -0.57
C LEU A 466 -2.89 -28.28 0.74
N LEU A 467 -3.54 -28.57 1.87
CA LEU A 467 -2.86 -28.70 3.17
C LEU A 467 -1.90 -29.89 3.19
N SER A 468 -2.33 -31.04 2.65
CA SER A 468 -1.49 -32.23 2.53
C SER A 468 -0.29 -31.95 1.61
N PHE A 469 -0.54 -31.28 0.48
CA PHE A 469 0.50 -30.85 -0.45
C PHE A 469 1.52 -29.93 0.24
N CYS A 470 1.08 -28.89 0.93
CA CYS A 470 1.97 -27.93 1.60
C CYS A 470 2.83 -28.61 2.67
N ARG A 471 2.26 -29.53 3.46
CA ARG A 471 3.02 -30.31 4.45
C ARG A 471 4.13 -31.13 3.79
N ASN A 472 3.81 -31.82 2.69
CA ASN A 472 4.76 -32.63 1.94
C ASN A 472 5.83 -31.76 1.26
N LEU A 473 5.43 -30.60 0.73
CA LEU A 473 6.34 -29.66 0.08
C LEU A 473 7.38 -29.12 1.06
N LEU A 474 6.96 -28.72 2.27
CA LEU A 474 7.89 -28.28 3.32
C LEU A 474 8.86 -29.38 3.72
N THR A 475 8.34 -30.58 3.97
CA THR A 475 9.16 -31.76 4.32
C THR A 475 10.19 -32.05 3.23
N ASN A 476 9.75 -32.07 1.97
CA ASN A 476 10.62 -32.31 0.82
C ASN A 476 11.61 -31.16 0.56
N SER A 477 11.33 -29.96 1.08
CA SER A 477 12.21 -28.79 1.00
C SER A 477 13.16 -28.71 2.21
N GLY A 478 13.25 -29.76 3.02
CA GLY A 478 14.21 -29.86 4.12
C GLY A 478 13.78 -29.15 5.40
N VAL A 479 12.48 -28.83 5.56
CA VAL A 479 11.95 -28.33 6.82
C VAL A 479 11.65 -29.51 7.73
N ASP A 480 12.37 -29.60 8.85
CA ASP A 480 12.16 -30.64 9.85
C ASP A 480 10.93 -30.34 10.73
N ASN A 481 10.30 -31.40 11.25
CA ASN A 481 9.18 -31.32 12.20
C ASN A 481 8.05 -30.37 11.75
N VAL A 482 7.60 -30.50 10.49
CA VAL A 482 6.52 -29.70 9.92
C VAL A 482 5.23 -29.87 10.74
N THR A 483 4.74 -28.76 11.29
CA THR A 483 3.50 -28.69 12.05
C THR A 483 2.29 -28.47 11.13
N GLU A 484 1.08 -28.58 11.68
CA GLU A 484 -0.13 -28.21 10.93
C GLU A 484 -0.18 -26.70 10.62
N ASN A 485 0.33 -25.86 11.53
CA ASN A 485 0.39 -24.42 11.33
C ASN A 485 1.34 -24.06 10.18
N ASP A 486 2.50 -24.71 10.07
CA ASP A 486 3.43 -24.48 8.95
C ASP A 486 2.77 -24.77 7.60
N ALA A 487 2.01 -25.88 7.52
CA ALA A 487 1.29 -26.25 6.30
C ALA A 487 0.18 -25.25 5.96
N LYS A 488 -0.54 -24.72 6.96
CA LYS A 488 -1.54 -23.66 6.79
C LYS A 488 -0.91 -22.36 6.30
N ALA A 489 0.19 -21.94 6.93
CA ALA A 489 0.91 -20.72 6.55
C ALA A 489 1.41 -20.78 5.09
N LEU A 490 1.94 -21.93 4.66
CA LEU A 490 2.33 -22.11 3.26
C LEU A 490 1.13 -22.15 2.31
N ALA A 491 0.00 -22.73 2.73
CA ALA A 491 -1.24 -22.68 1.95
C ALA A 491 -1.74 -21.25 1.78
N ASP A 492 -1.64 -20.42 2.82
CA ASP A 492 -1.96 -18.99 2.76
C ASP A 492 -1.01 -18.22 1.84
N VAL A 493 0.28 -18.55 1.83
CA VAL A 493 1.24 -18.01 0.85
C VAL A 493 0.81 -18.35 -0.59
N CYS A 494 0.42 -19.61 -0.85
CA CYS A 494 -0.08 -20.02 -2.17
C CYS A 494 -1.35 -19.23 -2.55
N LEU A 495 -2.25 -18.99 -1.59
CA LEU A 495 -3.47 -18.23 -1.80
C LEU A 495 -3.20 -16.74 -2.06
N ILE A 496 -2.25 -16.12 -1.34
CA ILE A 496 -1.82 -14.75 -1.56
C ILE A 496 -1.30 -14.58 -2.99
N ILE A 497 -0.42 -15.49 -3.43
CA ILE A 497 0.15 -15.48 -4.78
C ILE A 497 -0.95 -15.61 -5.85
N GLN A 498 -1.85 -16.59 -5.69
CA GLN A 498 -2.97 -16.78 -6.62
C GLN A 498 -3.91 -15.57 -6.65
N THR A 499 -4.14 -14.96 -5.49
CA THR A 499 -4.98 -13.77 -5.40
C THR A 499 -4.32 -12.60 -6.13
N CYS A 500 -3.02 -12.37 -5.95
CA CYS A 500 -2.33 -11.28 -6.63
C CYS A 500 -2.32 -11.44 -8.16
N ASP A 501 -2.15 -12.67 -8.66
CA ASP A 501 -2.24 -12.99 -10.09
C ASP A 501 -3.66 -12.78 -10.64
N SER A 502 -4.67 -13.27 -9.92
CA SER A 502 -6.07 -13.08 -10.33
C SER A 502 -6.49 -11.60 -10.27
N ALA A 503 -6.04 -10.86 -9.26
CA ALA A 503 -6.31 -9.44 -9.07
C ALA A 503 -5.78 -8.61 -10.23
N ALA A 504 -4.72 -9.05 -10.90
CA ALA A 504 -4.14 -8.34 -12.03
C ALA A 504 -5.12 -8.19 -13.21
N TYR A 505 -6.21 -8.97 -13.27
CA TYR A 505 -7.24 -8.83 -14.30
C TYR A 505 -8.54 -8.21 -13.76
N THR A 506 -8.41 -7.25 -12.85
CA THR A 506 -9.51 -6.44 -12.31
C THR A 506 -9.26 -4.96 -12.61
N ASP A 507 -10.31 -4.14 -12.64
CA ASP A 507 -10.19 -2.66 -12.76
C ASP A 507 -9.58 -1.99 -11.51
N MET A 508 -9.34 -2.81 -10.48
CA MET A 508 -8.66 -2.43 -9.27
C MET A 508 -7.14 -2.47 -9.41
N ALA A 509 -6.61 -3.28 -10.34
CA ALA A 509 -5.19 -3.36 -10.62
C ALA A 509 -4.71 -2.19 -11.48
N ILE A 510 -3.46 -1.80 -11.31
CA ILE A 510 -2.81 -0.74 -12.07
C ILE A 510 -1.62 -1.35 -12.80
N THR A 511 -1.65 -1.30 -14.13
CA THR A 511 -0.51 -1.62 -14.99
C THR A 511 0.23 -0.35 -15.33
N THR A 512 1.56 -0.37 -15.26
CA THR A 512 2.38 0.67 -15.89
C THR A 512 3.00 0.16 -17.18
N SER A 513 2.91 0.96 -18.23
CA SER A 513 3.35 0.61 -19.58
C SER A 513 4.22 1.72 -20.14
N LYS A 514 5.34 1.35 -20.77
CA LYS A 514 6.18 2.29 -21.52
C LYS A 514 5.41 2.96 -22.67
N LYS A 515 4.40 2.28 -23.20
CA LYS A 515 3.57 2.78 -24.31
C LYS A 515 2.37 3.59 -23.84
N HIS A 516 1.62 3.07 -22.86
CA HIS A 516 0.31 3.62 -22.48
C HIS A 516 0.36 4.49 -21.22
N GLY A 517 1.49 4.59 -20.53
CA GLY A 517 1.55 5.15 -19.18
C GLY A 517 0.91 4.19 -18.19
N ALA A 518 0.30 4.72 -17.12
CA ALA A 518 -0.36 3.91 -16.10
C ALA A 518 -1.89 3.94 -16.24
N TYR A 519 -2.50 2.76 -16.15
CA TYR A 519 -3.94 2.58 -16.36
C TYR A 519 -4.47 1.39 -15.56
N ARG A 520 -5.78 1.36 -15.36
CA ARG A 520 -6.52 0.26 -14.74
C ARG A 520 -6.78 -0.84 -15.74
N ASN A 521 -6.73 -2.09 -15.29
CA ASN A 521 -6.92 -3.24 -16.18
C ASN A 521 -8.39 -3.49 -16.50
N TRP A 522 -8.67 -4.35 -17.47
CA TRP A 522 -10.05 -4.70 -17.78
C TRP A 522 -10.65 -5.52 -16.62
N PRO A 523 -11.93 -5.30 -16.25
CA PRO A 523 -12.57 -5.97 -15.12
C PRO A 523 -12.95 -7.44 -15.42
N THR A 524 -12.03 -8.23 -15.99
CA THR A 524 -12.28 -9.64 -16.37
C THR A 524 -12.71 -10.50 -15.17
N PHE A 525 -12.11 -10.27 -14.01
CA PHE A 525 -12.37 -11.06 -12.80
C PHE A 525 -13.14 -10.33 -11.70
N ASN A 526 -13.61 -9.09 -11.91
CA ASN A 526 -14.28 -8.31 -10.86
C ASN A 526 -15.38 -9.10 -10.12
N ASP A 527 -16.26 -9.78 -10.86
CA ASP A 527 -17.40 -10.52 -10.30
C ASP A 527 -16.98 -11.80 -9.55
N SER A 528 -15.82 -12.36 -9.87
CA SER A 528 -15.26 -13.56 -9.26
C SER A 528 -14.18 -13.28 -8.21
N PHE A 529 -13.72 -12.02 -8.13
CA PHE A 529 -12.64 -11.61 -7.28
C PHE A 529 -13.19 -11.21 -5.90
N TYR A 530 -13.08 -12.14 -4.95
CA TYR A 530 -13.31 -11.83 -3.55
C TYR A 530 -11.98 -11.42 -2.92
N PRO A 531 -11.86 -10.20 -2.37
CA PRO A 531 -10.67 -9.86 -1.59
C PRO A 531 -10.54 -10.86 -0.43
N PRO A 532 -9.36 -11.49 -0.22
CA PRO A 532 -9.15 -12.34 0.93
C PRO A 532 -9.30 -11.52 2.21
N VAL A 533 -9.61 -12.20 3.31
CA VAL A 533 -10.06 -11.65 4.61
C VAL A 533 -9.16 -10.53 5.17
N SER A 534 -7.88 -10.47 4.77
CA SER A 534 -6.92 -9.42 5.15
C SER A 534 -7.01 -8.12 4.33
N ILE A 535 -7.74 -8.12 3.20
CA ILE A 535 -8.15 -6.95 2.43
C ILE A 535 -9.60 -6.68 2.84
N THR A 536 -9.85 -5.56 3.51
CA THR A 536 -11.23 -5.22 3.85
C THR A 536 -12.00 -4.98 2.55
N LYS A 537 -13.26 -5.43 2.49
CA LYS A 537 -14.18 -5.18 1.35
C LYS A 537 -14.26 -3.68 0.98
N GLN A 538 -13.89 -2.80 1.91
CA GLN A 538 -13.84 -1.35 1.80
C GLN A 538 -12.65 -0.80 0.99
N ASP A 539 -11.48 -1.45 1.01
CA ASP A 539 -10.33 -1.09 0.16
C ASP A 539 -10.65 -1.25 -1.34
N ALA A 540 -11.56 -2.19 -1.65
CA ALA A 540 -12.13 -2.39 -2.98
C ALA A 540 -13.27 -1.40 -3.30
N GLN A 541 -14.08 -1.02 -2.30
CA GLN A 541 -15.26 -0.14 -2.46
C GLN A 541 -14.92 1.34 -2.70
N LEU A 542 -13.78 1.84 -2.20
CA LEU A 542 -13.27 3.18 -2.54
C LEU A 542 -13.13 3.41 -4.05
N LYS A 543 -13.04 2.33 -4.85
CA LYS A 543 -12.94 2.37 -6.31
C LYS A 543 -14.30 2.44 -7.02
N TYR A 544 -15.39 2.00 -6.38
CA TYR A 544 -16.73 1.98 -6.96
C TYR A 544 -17.55 3.27 -6.70
N GLU A 545 -17.33 3.94 -5.56
CA GLU A 545 -18.12 5.15 -5.24
C GLU A 545 -17.72 6.40 -6.05
N GLU A 546 -16.53 6.41 -6.66
CA GLU A 546 -16.10 7.50 -7.55
C GLU A 546 -16.85 7.49 -8.90
N ALA A 547 -17.34 6.33 -9.36
CA ALA A 547 -18.13 6.22 -10.59
C ALA A 547 -19.64 6.52 -10.38
N GLY A 548 -20.16 6.35 -9.16
CA GLY A 548 -21.60 6.43 -8.89
C GLY A 548 -22.10 7.68 -8.16
N SER A 549 -21.23 8.50 -7.55
CA SER A 549 -21.66 9.59 -6.65
C SER A 549 -21.69 11.00 -7.27
N LEU A 550 -21.72 11.11 -8.60
CA LEU A 550 -21.92 12.37 -9.32
C LEU A 550 -23.05 12.31 -10.38
N LEU A 551 -24.05 11.45 -10.13
CA LEU A 551 -25.40 11.65 -10.70
C LEU A 551 -26.19 12.61 -9.82
#